data_AF-A0A5B7RHR3-F1
#
_entry.id   AF-A0A5B7RHR3-F1
#
_cell.length_a   1.000
_cell.length_b   1.000
_cell.length_c   1.000
_cell.angle_alpha   90.00
_cell.angle_beta   90.00
_cell.angle_gamma   90.00
#
_symmetry.space_group_name_H-M   'P 1'
#
loop_
_entity.id
_entity.type
_entity.pdbx_description
1 polymer ?
#
loop_
_entity_poly.entity_id
_entity_poly.type
_entity_poly.pdbx_seq_one_letter_code
_entity_poly.pdbx_strand_id
1 'polypeptide(L)'
;MVGGGVRRLPPVLSTALGWTVAVVAVGLVVLATTAGFVERLLRPDDAPYSLVSREVGDHPLAVLAILVVVAVPYVLAFRWLCARTAAWRDGVTAPTPTGRWVRVAALVDHVFARWYRVAAVLAIVWLPFYLTSFPGQPSPDAANMFTEFLQRRSDFAGAPPLAPADLTAPYVDYPTSTYLMDAMPPGSDSMWSNHHPLFLMLGYGSICWVSIQLFGSLVPAIVLISAASALFTLVAFGRALTLLGRHVPSWWHRGLALALTLLSPLIALWSMAEHKNQLFCAAFVWWLALLARLVHSPEPVGRRWYAETVAVSLVMAVSVQFGWIVLVAQALALLVTRHRVAGLVAVGVPAVLVYASIALVTAGGAAVPSDPVETKGTQMQLLALTLREHPDALTERERADLSRIFDLDEMVAVFDPSSSDPLKSTGPLERKSGSFRYETVQPEDWDVLNPVVVRLAREYPATFVDGLFLKSYRYLDPFDEGTDWYPPWSPGYERTVDGHQVAPVELNATLRGTTRDVARSCYSSFPCRPTLSHGVRTVALVLLLAAAIAVRRRYAWLWALPFALQLGIAGVSPLSAGGRYVLAFTYALGVVVLLLATSDRSDETAPATHRRLSRRAPASADETS
;
A
#
# COMPACT_ATOMS: atom_id res chain seq x y z
N MET A 1 30.67 28.92 -1.09
CA MET A 1 29.72 30.04 -1.29
C MET A 1 29.09 29.98 -2.68
N VAL A 2 28.31 28.93 -2.97
CA VAL A 2 27.37 28.90 -4.10
C VAL A 2 26.10 28.29 -3.56
N GLY A 3 25.25 29.14 -2.99
CA GLY A 3 23.88 28.79 -2.63
C GLY A 3 23.07 28.67 -3.90
N GLY A 4 22.93 27.44 -4.40
CA GLY A 4 22.03 27.11 -5.49
C GLY A 4 20.59 27.32 -5.05
N GLY A 5 20.10 28.54 -5.26
CA GLY A 5 18.73 28.95 -5.02
C GLY A 5 17.79 28.17 -5.90
N VAL A 6 17.12 27.18 -5.31
CA VAL A 6 15.71 26.95 -5.63
C VAL A 6 15.03 28.27 -5.33
N ARG A 7 14.45 28.94 -6.33
CA ARG A 7 13.62 30.12 -6.10
C ARG A 7 12.57 29.71 -5.09
N ARG A 8 12.75 30.12 -3.82
CA ARG A 8 11.77 29.87 -2.77
C ARG A 8 10.49 30.54 -3.26
N LEU A 9 9.41 29.77 -3.38
CA LEU A 9 8.08 30.35 -3.51
C LEU A 9 7.95 31.47 -2.46
N PRO A 10 7.37 32.62 -2.81
CA PRO A 10 7.14 33.68 -1.84
C PRO A 10 6.55 33.10 -0.55
N PRO A 11 7.01 33.54 0.64
CA PRO A 11 6.59 32.97 1.92
C PRO A 11 5.06 32.89 2.07
N VAL A 12 4.35 33.85 1.47
CA VAL A 12 2.88 33.92 1.43
C VAL A 12 2.30 32.81 0.57
N LEU A 13 2.79 32.60 -0.66
CA LEU A 13 2.32 31.55 -1.58
C LEU A 13 2.61 30.14 -1.04
N SER A 14 3.77 29.92 -0.42
CA SER A 14 4.08 28.64 0.21
C SER A 14 3.21 28.34 1.45
N THR A 15 2.82 29.38 2.20
CA THR A 15 1.91 29.24 3.34
C THR A 15 0.48 28.96 2.88
N ALA A 16 -0.01 29.70 1.89
CA ALA A 16 -1.33 29.48 1.31
C ALA A 16 -1.47 28.07 0.71
N LEU A 17 -0.47 27.60 -0.04
CA LEU A 17 -0.45 26.26 -0.62
C LEU A 17 -0.44 25.16 0.46
N GLY A 18 0.38 25.33 1.51
CA GLY A 18 0.44 24.37 2.62
C GLY A 18 -0.89 24.24 3.37
N TRP A 19 -1.55 25.36 3.65
CA TRP A 19 -2.88 25.35 4.27
C TRP A 19 -3.97 24.83 3.33
N THR A 20 -3.88 25.11 2.03
CA THR A 20 -4.84 24.57 1.05
C THR A 20 -4.80 23.04 1.04
N VAL A 21 -3.61 22.44 0.95
CA VAL A 21 -3.47 20.98 1.00
C VAL A 21 -3.94 20.40 2.33
N ALA A 22 -3.63 21.08 3.44
CA ALA A 22 -4.09 20.64 4.75
C ALA A 22 -5.63 20.69 4.88
N VAL A 23 -6.27 21.76 4.41
CA VAL A 23 -7.74 21.90 4.41
C VAL A 23 -8.37 20.84 3.52
N VAL A 24 -7.79 20.56 2.34
CA VAL A 24 -8.27 19.49 1.45
C VAL A 24 -8.15 18.13 2.15
N ALA A 25 -7.00 17.81 2.76
CA ALA A 25 -6.80 16.53 3.44
C ALA A 25 -7.78 16.34 4.62
N VAL A 26 -7.94 17.36 5.46
CA VAL A 26 -8.92 17.31 6.58
C VAL A 26 -10.34 17.23 6.04
N GLY A 27 -10.66 18.00 4.99
CA GLY A 27 -11.96 17.97 4.33
C GLY A 27 -12.30 16.58 3.78
N LEU A 28 -11.36 15.91 3.10
CA LEU A 28 -11.57 14.55 2.59
C LEU A 28 -11.83 13.55 3.72
N VAL A 29 -11.10 13.63 4.83
CA VAL A 29 -11.35 12.76 6.01
C VAL A 29 -12.72 13.04 6.62
N VAL A 30 -13.10 14.32 6.77
CA VAL A 30 -14.41 14.72 7.29
C VAL A 30 -15.53 14.22 6.38
N LEU A 31 -15.41 14.39 5.06
CA LEU A 31 -16.40 13.94 4.09
C LEU A 31 -16.52 12.41 4.08
N ALA A 32 -15.39 11.69 4.10
CA ALA A 32 -15.39 10.23 4.17
C ALA A 32 -16.04 9.70 5.46
N THR A 33 -15.72 10.29 6.61
CA THR A 33 -16.32 9.91 7.89
C THR A 33 -17.81 10.25 7.93
N THR A 34 -18.20 11.39 7.35
CA THR A 34 -19.62 11.80 7.20
C THR A 34 -20.36 10.78 6.34
N ALA A 35 -19.81 10.42 5.17
CA ALA A 35 -20.39 9.42 4.28
C ALA A 35 -20.55 8.06 4.99
N GLY A 36 -19.55 7.65 5.78
CA GLY A 36 -19.67 6.45 6.61
C GLY A 36 -20.79 6.51 7.64
N PHE A 37 -21.00 7.66 8.29
CA PHE A 37 -22.15 7.83 9.20
C PHE A 37 -23.49 7.88 8.48
N VAL A 38 -23.56 8.51 7.30
CA VAL A 38 -24.74 8.49 6.44
C VAL A 38 -25.08 7.05 6.05
N GLU A 39 -24.10 6.27 5.60
CA GLU A 39 -24.26 4.84 5.27
C GLU A 39 -24.77 4.01 6.46
N ARG A 40 -24.34 4.33 7.68
CA ARG A 40 -24.72 3.58 8.89
C ARG A 40 -26.04 4.03 9.52
N LEU A 41 -26.46 5.28 9.31
CA LEU A 41 -27.58 5.89 10.04
C LEU A 41 -28.78 6.22 9.16
N LEU A 42 -28.57 6.51 7.87
CA LEU A 42 -29.59 7.01 6.96
C LEU A 42 -29.90 6.04 5.81
N ARG A 43 -29.00 5.08 5.53
CA ARG A 43 -29.22 4.07 4.48
C ARG A 43 -30.54 3.33 4.69
N PRO A 44 -31.43 3.30 3.68
CA PRO A 44 -32.63 2.48 3.73
C PRO A 44 -32.30 0.99 3.96
N ASP A 45 -33.11 0.28 4.75
CA ASP A 45 -32.87 -1.13 5.09
C ASP A 45 -32.84 -2.05 3.85
N ASP A 46 -33.55 -1.68 2.79
CA ASP A 46 -33.64 -2.39 1.52
C ASP A 46 -32.59 -1.95 0.49
N ALA A 47 -31.83 -0.89 0.76
CA ALA A 47 -30.79 -0.39 -0.14
C ALA A 47 -29.44 -1.13 0.07
N PRO A 48 -28.77 -1.58 -1.00
CA PRO A 48 -27.47 -2.24 -0.89
C PRO A 48 -26.35 -1.29 -0.45
N TYR A 49 -26.48 0.01 -0.76
CA TYR A 49 -25.53 1.08 -0.41
C TYR A 49 -26.23 2.45 -0.51
N SER A 50 -25.65 3.49 0.10
CA SER A 50 -26.17 4.86 0.01
C SER A 50 -25.50 5.66 -1.11
N LEU A 51 -26.31 6.40 -1.86
CA LEU A 51 -25.82 7.42 -2.79
C LEU A 51 -25.80 8.76 -2.06
N VAL A 52 -24.61 9.29 -1.78
CA VAL A 52 -24.43 10.53 -1.00
C VAL A 52 -25.23 11.68 -1.60
N SER A 53 -25.31 11.78 -2.92
CA SER A 53 -26.09 12.82 -3.60
C SER A 53 -27.60 12.72 -3.31
N ARG A 54 -28.15 11.50 -3.27
CA ARG A 54 -29.55 11.23 -2.92
C ARG A 54 -29.81 11.53 -1.45
N GLU A 55 -28.95 11.05 -0.56
CA GLU A 55 -29.08 11.28 0.89
C GLU A 55 -29.02 12.78 1.25
N VAL A 56 -28.19 13.55 0.55
CA VAL A 56 -28.14 15.02 0.69
C VAL A 56 -29.46 15.66 0.25
N GLY A 57 -30.11 15.13 -0.78
CA GLY A 57 -31.40 15.62 -1.27
C GLY A 57 -32.57 15.27 -0.36
N ASP A 58 -32.64 14.02 0.10
CA ASP A 58 -33.75 13.48 0.88
C ASP A 58 -33.65 13.87 2.37
N HIS A 59 -32.43 13.99 2.90
CA HIS A 59 -32.16 14.25 4.31
C HIS A 59 -31.17 15.40 4.55
N PRO A 60 -31.36 16.59 3.95
CA PRO A 60 -30.37 17.68 3.95
C PRO A 60 -29.97 18.14 5.34
N LEU A 61 -30.94 18.26 6.26
CA LEU A 61 -30.67 18.69 7.63
C LEU A 61 -29.93 17.62 8.45
N ALA A 62 -30.23 16.34 8.23
CA ALA A 62 -29.57 15.24 8.93
C ALA A 62 -28.12 15.09 8.45
N VAL A 63 -27.90 15.08 7.12
CA VAL A 63 -26.55 15.04 6.55
C VAL A 63 -25.72 16.25 6.99
N LEU A 64 -26.31 17.46 7.01
CA LEU A 64 -25.64 18.65 7.52
C LEU A 64 -25.30 18.53 9.02
N ALA A 65 -26.22 18.01 9.84
CA ALA A 65 -25.96 17.78 11.26
C ALA A 65 -24.82 16.78 11.49
N ILE A 66 -24.82 15.65 10.76
CA ILE A 66 -23.73 14.67 10.79
C ILE A 66 -22.42 15.33 10.39
N LEU A 67 -22.40 16.08 9.28
CA LEU A 67 -21.21 16.78 8.80
C LEU A 67 -20.64 17.73 9.87
N VAL A 68 -21.49 18.52 10.53
CA VAL A 68 -21.05 19.44 11.59
C VAL A 68 -20.50 18.69 12.80
N VAL A 69 -21.20 17.64 13.27
CA VAL A 69 -20.78 16.80 14.40
C VAL A 69 -19.45 16.11 14.12
N VAL A 70 -19.22 15.67 12.87
CA VAL A 70 -17.96 15.06 12.43
C VAL A 70 -16.86 16.11 12.25
N ALA A 71 -17.15 17.27 11.67
CA ALA A 71 -16.15 18.28 11.34
C ALA A 71 -15.48 18.89 12.59
N VAL A 72 -16.26 19.18 13.64
CA VAL A 72 -15.75 19.82 14.86
C VAL A 72 -14.58 19.07 15.51
N PRO A 73 -14.68 17.75 15.85
CA PRO A 73 -13.58 17.02 16.47
C PRO A 73 -12.35 16.93 15.55
N TYR A 74 -12.52 16.78 14.23
CA TYR A 74 -11.40 16.76 13.30
C TYR A 74 -10.67 18.11 13.23
N VAL A 75 -11.41 19.22 13.19
CA VAL A 75 -10.81 20.56 13.19
C VAL A 75 -10.04 20.80 14.49
N LEU A 76 -10.62 20.45 15.64
CA LEU A 76 -9.96 20.58 16.95
C LEU A 76 -8.71 19.69 17.05
N ALA A 77 -8.81 18.43 16.63
CA ALA A 77 -7.69 17.50 16.59
C ALA A 77 -6.59 17.99 15.65
N PHE A 78 -6.95 18.49 14.46
CA PHE A 78 -5.99 19.01 13.50
C PHE A 78 -5.26 20.26 13.99
N ARG A 79 -5.97 21.17 14.67
CA ARG A 79 -5.35 22.34 15.33
C ARG A 79 -4.38 21.91 16.42
N TRP A 80 -4.76 20.91 17.23
CA TRP A 80 -3.88 20.33 18.24
C TRP A 80 -2.64 19.68 17.61
N LEU A 81 -2.81 18.91 16.54
CA LEU A 81 -1.71 18.30 15.79
C LEU A 81 -0.77 19.37 15.23
N CYS A 82 -1.29 20.42 14.59
CA CYS A 82 -0.49 21.55 14.13
C CYS A 82 0.32 22.17 15.26
N ALA A 83 -0.29 22.43 16.42
CA ALA A 83 0.43 22.98 17.58
C ALA A 83 1.57 22.06 18.06
N ARG A 84 1.33 20.75 18.12
CA ARG A 84 2.35 19.76 18.53
C ARG A 84 3.46 19.62 17.50
N THR A 85 3.12 19.49 16.21
CA THR A 85 4.10 19.40 15.13
C THR A 85 4.94 20.68 15.00
N ALA A 86 4.34 21.85 15.23
CA ALA A 86 5.08 23.11 15.29
C ALA A 86 6.04 23.15 16.48
N ALA A 87 5.63 22.67 17.66
CA ALA A 87 6.50 22.58 18.83
C ALA A 87 7.69 21.62 18.61
N TRP A 88 7.55 20.63 17.73
CA TRP A 88 8.62 19.69 17.38
C TRP A 88 9.54 20.20 16.25
N ARG A 89 9.29 21.41 15.72
CA ARG A 89 10.01 21.95 14.55
C ARG A 89 11.52 21.90 14.71
N ASP A 90 12.00 22.31 15.88
CA ASP A 90 13.42 22.40 16.19
C ASP A 90 14.01 21.09 16.75
N GLY A 91 13.22 20.02 16.75
CA GLY A 91 13.54 18.73 17.35
C GLY A 91 12.98 18.63 18.78
N VAL A 92 12.84 17.39 19.25
CA VAL A 92 12.28 17.12 20.58
C VAL A 92 13.36 16.77 21.60
N THR A 93 13.24 17.36 22.79
CA THR A 93 14.04 17.00 23.97
C THR A 93 13.15 16.30 24.99
N ALA A 94 13.61 15.19 25.56
CA ALA A 94 12.95 14.59 26.71
C ALA A 94 13.42 15.27 28.01
N PRO A 95 12.56 15.41 29.04
CA PRO A 95 13.03 15.72 30.37
C PRO A 95 13.98 14.64 30.87
N THR A 96 14.91 15.02 31.77
CA THR A 96 15.81 14.09 32.44
C THR A 96 14.98 13.01 33.13
N PRO A 97 15.18 11.73 32.81
CA PRO A 97 14.38 10.66 33.39
C PRO A 97 14.63 10.58 34.91
N THR A 98 13.56 10.39 35.68
CA THR A 98 13.63 10.25 37.15
C THR A 98 12.97 8.95 37.60
N GLY A 99 13.43 8.40 38.73
CA GLY A 99 12.89 7.15 39.31
C GLY A 99 12.93 5.97 38.33
N ARG A 100 11.80 5.27 38.16
CA ARG A 100 11.68 4.10 37.27
C ARG A 100 12.00 4.40 35.80
N TRP A 101 11.83 5.65 35.37
CA TRP A 101 12.05 6.05 33.98
C TRP A 101 13.53 6.10 33.59
N VAL A 102 14.45 6.15 34.55
CA VAL A 102 15.90 6.08 34.27
C VAL A 102 16.25 4.76 33.58
N ARG A 103 15.70 3.64 34.09
CA ARG A 103 15.92 2.31 33.51
C ARG A 103 15.29 2.17 32.12
N VAL A 104 14.08 2.73 31.94
CA VAL A 104 13.39 2.71 30.64
C VAL A 104 14.16 3.51 29.60
N ALA A 105 14.60 4.73 29.95
CA ALA A 105 15.40 5.56 29.05
C ALA A 105 16.71 4.86 28.64
N ALA A 106 17.43 4.28 29.62
CA ALA A 106 18.66 3.52 29.36
C ALA A 106 18.41 2.30 28.45
N LEU A 107 17.28 1.60 28.63
CA LEU A 107 16.90 0.48 27.77
C LEU A 107 16.61 0.97 26.34
N VAL A 108 15.86 2.06 26.17
CA VAL A 108 15.60 2.64 24.85
C VAL A 108 16.91 3.05 24.17
N ASP A 109 17.82 3.70 24.89
CA ASP A 109 19.15 4.06 24.37
C ASP A 109 19.95 2.81 23.96
N HIS A 110 19.93 1.76 24.78
CA HIS A 110 20.59 0.49 24.48
C HIS A 110 20.04 -0.16 23.21
N VAL A 111 18.71 -0.18 23.06
CA VAL A 111 18.01 -0.78 21.92
C VAL A 111 18.31 0.02 20.64
N PHE A 112 18.19 1.35 20.67
CA PHE A 112 18.44 2.21 19.51
C PHE A 112 19.92 2.35 19.14
N ALA A 113 20.86 1.90 19.98
CA ALA A 113 22.29 1.97 19.67
C ALA A 113 22.67 1.15 18.43
N ARG A 114 21.97 0.04 18.16
CA ARG A 114 22.27 -0.88 17.05
C ARG A 114 20.99 -1.41 16.43
N TRP A 115 20.94 -1.42 15.09
CA TRP A 115 19.76 -1.85 14.33
C TRP A 115 19.31 -3.27 14.64
N TYR A 116 20.24 -4.19 14.89
CA TYR A 116 19.94 -5.58 15.20
C TYR A 116 19.32 -5.76 16.60
N ARG A 117 19.54 -4.81 17.53
CA ARG A 117 18.89 -4.85 18.85
C ARG A 117 17.42 -4.46 18.74
N VAL A 118 17.10 -3.44 17.93
CA VAL A 118 15.72 -3.14 17.58
C VAL A 118 15.07 -4.35 16.92
N ALA A 119 15.72 -4.93 15.91
CA ALA A 119 15.21 -6.12 15.22
C ALA A 119 14.99 -7.31 16.17
N ALA A 120 15.91 -7.57 17.12
CA ALA A 120 15.77 -8.62 18.11
C ALA A 120 14.58 -8.39 19.06
N VAL A 121 14.37 -7.16 19.53
CA VAL A 121 13.21 -6.82 20.36
C VAL A 121 11.91 -7.03 19.59
N LEU A 122 11.84 -6.60 18.33
CA LEU A 122 10.69 -6.86 17.45
C LEU A 122 10.47 -8.37 17.28
N ALA A 123 11.53 -9.14 16.99
CA ALA A 123 11.45 -10.59 16.78
C ALA A 123 10.92 -11.32 18.03
N ILE A 124 11.38 -10.95 19.23
CA ILE A 124 10.92 -11.55 20.49
C ILE A 124 9.44 -11.27 20.72
N VAL A 125 9.01 -10.01 20.56
CA VAL A 125 7.61 -9.62 20.79
C VAL A 125 6.68 -10.18 19.72
N TRP A 126 7.16 -10.32 18.50
CA TRP A 126 6.39 -10.87 17.38
C TRP A 126 6.47 -12.39 17.24
N LEU A 127 7.32 -13.06 18.03
CA LEU A 127 7.48 -14.52 18.00
C LEU A 127 6.15 -15.27 18.09
N PRO A 128 5.17 -14.92 18.96
CA PRO A 128 3.88 -15.60 18.99
C PRO A 128 3.13 -15.54 17.64
N PHE A 129 3.21 -14.42 16.91
CA PHE A 129 2.56 -14.27 15.61
C PHE A 129 3.30 -15.04 14.51
N TYR A 130 4.64 -15.13 14.59
CA TYR A 130 5.43 -15.96 13.69
C TYR A 130 5.15 -17.44 13.89
N LEU A 131 5.09 -17.91 15.14
CA LEU A 131 4.80 -19.30 15.46
C LEU A 131 3.40 -19.72 14.99
N THR A 132 2.40 -18.86 15.17
CA THR A 132 1.01 -19.13 14.73
C THR A 132 0.83 -19.02 13.21
N SER A 133 1.68 -18.26 12.53
CA SER A 133 1.68 -18.13 11.06
C SER A 133 2.56 -19.14 10.35
N PHE A 134 3.46 -19.82 11.05
CA PHE A 134 4.35 -20.83 10.48
C PHE A 134 3.54 -21.96 9.82
N PRO A 135 3.95 -22.45 8.62
CA PRO A 135 5.16 -22.11 7.88
C PRO A 135 5.08 -20.88 6.98
N GLY A 136 3.89 -20.30 6.82
CA GLY A 136 3.59 -19.17 5.95
C GLY A 136 2.09 -19.13 5.64
N GLN A 137 1.59 -18.03 5.07
CA GLN A 137 0.18 -17.85 4.71
C GLN A 137 0.06 -17.49 3.21
N PRO A 138 0.18 -18.47 2.31
CA PRO A 138 0.17 -18.17 0.87
C PRO A 138 -1.20 -17.65 0.45
N SER A 139 -1.22 -16.50 -0.23
CA SER A 139 -2.42 -15.87 -0.75
C SER A 139 -2.81 -16.41 -2.14
N PRO A 140 -4.03 -16.09 -2.65
CA PRO A 140 -4.39 -16.30 -4.05
C PRO A 140 -3.38 -15.74 -5.05
N ASP A 141 -2.83 -14.55 -4.79
CA ASP A 141 -1.79 -13.96 -5.64
C ASP A 141 -0.53 -14.84 -5.66
N ALA A 142 -0.12 -15.40 -4.51
CA ALA A 142 1.07 -16.26 -4.44
C ALA A 142 0.87 -17.59 -5.18
N ALA A 143 -0.29 -18.24 -5.00
CA ALA A 143 -0.61 -19.46 -5.73
C ALA A 143 -0.58 -19.25 -7.25
N ASN A 144 -1.18 -18.14 -7.72
CA ASN A 144 -1.14 -17.79 -9.14
C ASN A 144 0.27 -17.51 -9.66
N MET A 145 1.11 -16.80 -8.89
CA MET A 145 2.53 -16.61 -9.26
C MET A 145 3.28 -17.95 -9.35
N PHE A 146 2.99 -18.91 -8.47
CA PHE A 146 3.63 -20.23 -8.52
C PHE A 146 3.18 -20.99 -9.77
N THR A 147 1.87 -20.98 -10.07
CA THR A 147 1.33 -21.58 -11.29
C THR A 147 1.90 -20.96 -12.56
N GLU A 148 1.93 -19.63 -12.65
CA GLU A 148 2.48 -18.90 -13.80
C GLU A 148 3.92 -19.32 -14.11
N PHE A 149 4.70 -19.66 -13.09
CA PHE A 149 6.09 -20.09 -13.28
C PHE A 149 6.23 -21.59 -13.59
N LEU A 150 5.49 -22.44 -12.87
CA LEU A 150 5.67 -23.89 -12.89
C LEU A 150 4.94 -24.58 -14.05
N GLN A 151 3.84 -24.01 -14.51
CA GLN A 151 2.96 -24.62 -15.50
C GLN A 151 3.02 -23.89 -16.85
N ARG A 152 2.46 -24.52 -17.86
CA ARG A 152 2.43 -24.06 -19.26
C ARG A 152 1.01 -23.83 -19.74
N ARG A 153 0.85 -23.07 -20.82
CA ARG A 153 -0.50 -22.80 -21.38
C ARG A 153 -1.21 -24.09 -21.77
N SER A 154 -0.46 -25.04 -22.34
CA SER A 154 -0.95 -26.36 -22.73
C SER A 154 -1.53 -27.18 -21.57
N ASP A 155 -1.07 -26.95 -20.33
CA ASP A 155 -1.61 -27.63 -19.13
C ASP A 155 -3.07 -27.24 -18.85
N PHE A 156 -3.55 -26.15 -19.45
CA PHE A 156 -4.91 -25.62 -19.32
C PHE A 156 -5.71 -25.72 -20.62
N ALA A 157 -5.21 -26.41 -21.64
CA ALA A 157 -5.92 -26.58 -22.91
C ALA A 157 -7.25 -27.33 -22.68
N GLY A 158 -8.38 -26.61 -22.80
CA GLY A 158 -9.72 -27.14 -22.55
C GLY A 158 -10.25 -26.93 -21.13
N ALA A 159 -9.57 -26.14 -20.29
CA ALA A 159 -10.15 -25.64 -19.05
C ALA A 159 -11.43 -24.85 -19.37
N PRO A 160 -12.52 -25.03 -18.60
CA PRO A 160 -13.74 -24.26 -18.83
C PRO A 160 -13.47 -22.75 -18.61
N PRO A 161 -14.22 -21.86 -19.28
CA PRO A 161 -14.12 -20.40 -19.10
C PRO A 161 -14.24 -19.94 -17.65
N LEU A 162 -14.87 -20.76 -16.81
CA LEU A 162 -14.94 -20.62 -15.35
C LEU A 162 -14.42 -21.93 -14.72
N ALA A 163 -13.16 -21.93 -14.30
CA ALA A 163 -12.51 -23.05 -13.65
C ALA A 163 -13.17 -23.36 -12.29
N PRO A 164 -13.31 -24.65 -11.91
CA PRO A 164 -13.74 -25.01 -10.56
C PRO A 164 -12.75 -24.49 -9.50
N ALA A 165 -13.22 -24.29 -8.26
CA ALA A 165 -12.53 -23.53 -7.22
C ALA A 165 -11.16 -24.11 -6.80
N ASP A 166 -10.94 -25.40 -7.07
CA ASP A 166 -9.73 -26.17 -6.75
C ASP A 166 -8.64 -26.07 -7.83
N LEU A 167 -8.98 -25.65 -9.07
CA LEU A 167 -8.03 -25.46 -10.16
C LEU A 167 -7.47 -24.03 -10.16
N THR A 168 -6.15 -23.90 -9.99
CA THR A 168 -5.45 -22.61 -10.16
C THR A 168 -5.11 -22.44 -11.65
N ALA A 169 -5.95 -21.70 -12.37
CA ALA A 169 -5.70 -21.37 -13.77
C ALA A 169 -5.59 -19.84 -13.89
N PRO A 170 -4.38 -19.24 -13.91
CA PRO A 170 -4.17 -17.80 -13.88
C PRO A 170 -4.98 -17.02 -14.92
N TYR A 171 -5.13 -17.54 -16.14
CA TYR A 171 -5.92 -16.90 -17.20
C TYR A 171 -7.43 -17.08 -17.07
N VAL A 172 -7.87 -17.89 -16.11
CA VAL A 172 -9.29 -18.08 -15.76
C VAL A 172 -9.60 -17.39 -14.42
N ASP A 173 -8.64 -17.32 -13.51
CA ASP A 173 -8.69 -16.53 -12.28
C ASP A 173 -8.59 -15.03 -12.56
N TYR A 174 -7.81 -14.68 -13.58
CA TYR A 174 -7.65 -13.35 -14.12
C TYR A 174 -7.75 -13.37 -15.65
N PRO A 175 -8.97 -13.30 -16.22
CA PRO A 175 -9.16 -13.36 -17.66
C PRO A 175 -8.33 -12.31 -18.39
N THR A 176 -7.40 -12.83 -19.21
CA THR A 176 -6.53 -12.02 -20.06
C THR A 176 -7.06 -12.10 -21.48
N SER A 177 -7.11 -10.94 -22.14
CA SER A 177 -7.65 -10.85 -23.49
C SER A 177 -6.91 -11.78 -24.45
N THR A 178 -7.64 -12.54 -25.25
CA THR A 178 -7.07 -13.54 -26.16
C THR A 178 -6.06 -12.93 -27.13
N TYR A 179 -6.30 -11.70 -27.60
CA TYR A 179 -5.37 -11.01 -28.51
C TYR A 179 -3.98 -10.77 -27.91
N LEU A 180 -3.86 -10.64 -26.57
CA LEU A 180 -2.57 -10.51 -25.89
C LEU A 180 -1.83 -11.86 -25.85
N MET A 181 -2.57 -12.95 -25.76
CA MET A 181 -2.05 -14.31 -25.76
C MET A 181 -1.64 -14.75 -27.17
N ASP A 182 -2.38 -14.32 -28.19
CA ASP A 182 -2.13 -14.57 -29.61
C ASP A 182 -0.97 -13.73 -30.16
N ALA A 183 -0.71 -12.57 -29.55
CA ALA A 183 0.44 -11.73 -29.89
C ALA A 183 1.79 -12.36 -29.49
N MET A 184 1.79 -13.43 -28.69
CA MET A 184 3.01 -14.17 -28.34
C MET A 184 3.57 -14.92 -29.56
N PRO A 185 4.89 -15.16 -29.64
CA PRO A 185 5.50 -15.87 -30.76
C PRO A 185 4.83 -17.24 -31.02
N PRO A 186 4.62 -17.63 -32.29
CA PRO A 186 4.03 -18.92 -32.63
C PRO A 186 4.77 -20.08 -31.95
N GLY A 187 4.01 -20.98 -31.31
CA GLY A 187 4.57 -22.10 -30.55
C GLY A 187 5.06 -21.76 -29.14
N SER A 188 4.91 -20.51 -28.67
CA SER A 188 5.13 -20.18 -27.27
C SER A 188 4.15 -20.96 -26.38
N ASP A 189 4.65 -21.59 -25.32
CA ASP A 189 3.83 -22.28 -24.31
C ASP A 189 3.97 -21.65 -22.92
N SER A 190 4.65 -20.50 -22.85
CA SER A 190 4.92 -19.78 -21.61
C SER A 190 3.66 -19.15 -21.05
N MET A 191 3.51 -19.23 -19.72
CA MET A 191 2.48 -18.53 -18.96
C MET A 191 3.00 -17.26 -18.29
N TRP A 192 4.26 -16.90 -18.49
CA TRP A 192 4.84 -15.75 -17.81
C TRP A 192 4.13 -14.49 -18.25
N SER A 193 3.64 -13.73 -17.27
CA SER A 193 2.94 -12.50 -17.49
C SER A 193 3.47 -11.40 -16.57
N ASN A 194 3.13 -10.16 -16.89
CA ASN A 194 3.23 -9.07 -15.92
C ASN A 194 1.87 -8.77 -15.27
N HIS A 195 0.95 -9.73 -15.16
CA HIS A 195 -0.27 -9.56 -14.36
C HIS A 195 0.09 -9.45 -12.88
N HIS A 196 0.86 -10.40 -12.37
CA HIS A 196 1.62 -10.25 -11.13
C HIS A 196 2.97 -9.56 -11.41
N PRO A 197 3.62 -8.95 -10.40
CA PRO A 197 4.94 -8.36 -10.60
C PRO A 197 5.95 -9.40 -11.11
N LEU A 198 6.35 -9.30 -12.38
CA LEU A 198 7.11 -10.32 -13.12
C LEU A 198 8.33 -10.83 -12.34
N PHE A 199 9.16 -9.93 -11.81
CA PHE A 199 10.37 -10.32 -11.06
C PHE A 199 10.07 -11.03 -9.74
N LEU A 200 8.96 -10.69 -9.08
CA LEU A 200 8.53 -11.39 -7.88
C LEU A 200 8.03 -12.79 -8.22
N MET A 201 7.24 -12.92 -9.29
CA MET A 201 6.79 -14.21 -9.82
C MET A 201 7.99 -15.11 -10.17
N LEU A 202 8.99 -14.60 -10.90
CA LEU A 202 10.22 -15.36 -11.22
C LEU A 202 11.00 -15.78 -9.97
N GLY A 203 11.14 -14.88 -8.99
CA GLY A 203 11.84 -15.17 -7.73
C GLY A 203 11.13 -16.22 -6.89
N TYR A 204 9.82 -16.09 -6.70
CA TYR A 204 9.03 -17.03 -5.93
C TYR A 204 8.90 -18.38 -6.65
N GLY A 205 8.56 -18.36 -7.94
CA GLY A 205 8.43 -19.54 -8.77
C GLY A 205 9.71 -20.36 -8.87
N SER A 206 10.88 -19.72 -8.99
CA SER A 206 12.16 -20.42 -9.01
C SER A 206 12.46 -21.13 -7.68
N ILE A 207 12.15 -20.51 -6.53
CA ILE A 207 12.28 -21.15 -5.22
C ILE A 207 11.32 -22.34 -5.10
N CYS A 208 10.08 -22.19 -5.56
CA CYS A 208 9.09 -23.27 -5.61
C CYS A 208 9.57 -24.44 -6.48
N TRP A 209 10.11 -24.15 -7.66
CA TRP A 209 10.67 -25.16 -8.56
C TRP A 209 11.80 -25.94 -7.89
N VAL A 210 12.78 -25.27 -7.28
CA VAL A 210 13.86 -25.93 -6.53
C VAL A 210 13.30 -26.80 -5.40
N SER A 211 12.29 -26.30 -4.69
CA SER A 211 11.66 -27.05 -3.60
C SER A 211 10.99 -28.34 -4.06
N ILE A 212 10.28 -28.31 -5.20
CA ILE A 212 9.69 -29.51 -5.81
C ILE A 212 10.79 -30.50 -6.20
N GLN A 213 11.84 -30.04 -6.89
CA GLN A 213 12.92 -30.93 -7.36
C GLN A 213 13.69 -31.60 -6.22
N LEU A 214 13.90 -30.90 -5.10
CA LEU A 214 14.67 -31.42 -3.97
C LEU A 214 13.85 -32.20 -2.95
N PHE A 215 12.58 -31.84 -2.75
CA PHE A 215 11.76 -32.35 -1.63
C PHE A 215 10.41 -32.93 -2.05
N GLY A 216 10.01 -32.81 -3.33
CA GLY A 216 8.68 -33.22 -3.79
C GLY A 216 7.53 -32.45 -3.13
N SER A 217 7.79 -31.22 -2.67
CA SER A 217 6.83 -30.42 -1.90
C SER A 217 7.07 -28.92 -2.07
N LEU A 218 5.99 -28.12 -2.00
CA LEU A 218 6.05 -26.66 -1.97
C LEU A 218 6.23 -26.09 -0.55
N VAL A 219 6.06 -26.90 0.50
CA VAL A 219 6.15 -26.44 1.90
C VAL A 219 7.53 -25.82 2.22
N PRO A 220 8.68 -26.42 1.83
CA PRO A 220 9.98 -25.80 2.06
C PRO A 220 10.15 -24.42 1.38
N ALA A 221 9.61 -24.26 0.17
CA ALA A 221 9.57 -22.95 -0.50
C ALA A 221 8.75 -21.92 0.28
N ILE A 222 7.55 -22.28 0.74
CA ILE A 222 6.69 -21.42 1.56
C ILE A 222 7.44 -20.99 2.82
N VAL A 223 8.06 -21.94 3.55
CA VAL A 223 8.89 -21.65 4.73
C VAL A 223 9.98 -20.63 4.39
N LEU A 224 10.72 -20.86 3.31
CA LEU A 224 11.85 -20.01 2.93
C LEU A 224 11.40 -18.60 2.54
N ILE A 225 10.34 -18.49 1.72
CA ILE A 225 9.80 -17.21 1.26
C ILE A 225 9.24 -16.42 2.45
N SER A 226 8.43 -17.05 3.31
CA SER A 226 7.91 -16.43 4.53
C SER A 226 9.01 -15.99 5.49
N ALA A 227 9.97 -16.87 5.78
CA ALA A 227 11.08 -16.54 6.69
C ALA A 227 11.95 -15.40 6.14
N ALA A 228 12.20 -15.38 4.83
CA ALA A 228 12.93 -14.30 4.17
C ALA A 228 12.17 -12.97 4.25
N SER A 229 10.86 -12.99 4.03
CA SER A 229 9.98 -11.81 4.14
C SER A 229 9.91 -11.27 5.58
N ALA A 230 9.77 -12.14 6.57
CA ALA A 230 9.79 -11.76 7.99
C ALA A 230 11.16 -11.21 8.41
N LEU A 231 12.25 -11.86 8.01
CA LEU A 231 13.61 -11.39 8.29
C LEU A 231 13.88 -10.02 7.64
N PHE A 232 13.48 -9.84 6.39
CA PHE A 232 13.60 -8.57 5.68
C PHE A 232 12.80 -7.47 6.40
N THR A 233 11.59 -7.78 6.89
CA THR A 233 10.77 -6.85 7.67
C THR A 233 11.46 -6.44 8.97
N LEU A 234 12.02 -7.40 9.72
CA LEU A 234 12.78 -7.12 10.95
C LEU A 234 14.01 -6.24 10.68
N VAL A 235 14.75 -6.53 9.61
CA VAL A 235 15.90 -5.71 9.19
C VAL A 235 15.43 -4.31 8.81
N ALA A 236 14.38 -4.18 7.99
CA ALA A 236 13.86 -2.91 7.53
C ALA A 236 13.45 -1.99 8.68
N PHE A 237 12.68 -2.50 9.65
CA PHE A 237 12.31 -1.72 10.85
C PHE A 237 13.51 -1.44 11.76
N GLY A 238 14.39 -2.43 11.98
CA GLY A 238 15.59 -2.25 12.77
C GLY A 238 16.48 -1.13 12.21
N ARG A 239 16.64 -1.10 10.89
CA ARG A 239 17.36 -0.05 10.15
C ARG A 239 16.61 1.28 10.21
N ALA A 240 15.33 1.32 9.88
CA ALA A 240 14.54 2.54 9.81
C ALA A 240 14.51 3.28 11.16
N LEU A 241 14.12 2.57 12.23
CA LEU A 241 14.01 3.15 13.57
C LEU A 241 15.37 3.59 14.11
N THR A 242 16.43 2.83 13.87
CA THR A 242 17.78 3.21 14.31
C THR A 242 18.32 4.43 13.55
N LEU A 243 18.13 4.47 12.23
CA LEU A 243 18.59 5.58 11.40
C LEU A 243 17.91 6.89 11.80
N LEU A 244 16.58 6.88 11.96
CA LEU A 244 15.82 8.06 12.37
C LEU A 244 16.05 8.41 13.84
N GLY A 245 16.11 7.41 14.72
CA GLY A 245 16.28 7.61 16.15
C GLY A 245 17.58 8.34 16.51
N ARG A 246 18.63 8.22 15.68
CA ARG A 246 19.88 9.00 15.85
C ARG A 246 19.67 10.50 15.74
N HIS A 247 18.65 10.94 15.02
CA HIS A 247 18.29 12.34 14.86
C HIS A 247 17.26 12.82 15.91
N VAL A 248 16.84 11.94 16.83
CA VAL A 248 15.82 12.23 17.86
C VAL A 248 16.42 12.04 19.26
N PRO A 249 16.87 13.13 19.92
CA PRO A 249 17.50 13.05 21.24
C PRO A 249 16.59 12.46 22.32
N SER A 250 15.29 12.78 22.25
CA SER A 250 14.30 12.32 23.22
C SER A 250 14.17 10.79 23.25
N TRP A 251 14.50 10.17 24.40
CA TRP A 251 14.21 8.75 24.65
C TRP A 251 12.71 8.45 24.61
N TRP A 252 11.86 9.37 25.07
CA TRP A 252 10.40 9.19 25.07
C TRP A 252 9.84 8.96 23.66
N HIS A 253 10.14 9.84 22.71
CA HIS A 253 9.67 9.73 21.32
C HIS A 253 10.25 8.49 20.61
N ARG A 254 11.50 8.12 20.90
CA ARG A 254 12.09 6.84 20.43
C ARG A 254 11.35 5.63 20.99
N GLY A 255 11.06 5.64 22.29
CA GLY A 255 10.26 4.60 22.95
C GLY A 255 8.83 4.52 22.42
N LEU A 256 8.18 5.68 22.18
CA LEU A 256 6.84 5.75 21.60
C LEU A 256 6.80 5.16 20.18
N ALA A 257 7.74 5.52 19.32
CA ALA A 257 7.84 4.97 17.97
C ALA A 257 8.06 3.44 17.98
N LEU A 258 8.93 2.96 18.89
CA LEU A 258 9.14 1.53 19.09
C LEU A 258 7.87 0.85 19.60
N ALA A 259 7.17 1.43 20.58
CA ALA A 259 5.92 0.89 21.12
C ALA A 259 4.81 0.82 20.06
N LEU A 260 4.63 1.87 19.25
CA LEU A 260 3.66 1.88 18.15
C LEU A 260 3.96 0.79 17.12
N THR A 261 5.24 0.48 16.88
CA THR A 261 5.66 -0.61 16.00
C THR A 261 5.39 -1.98 16.64
N LEU A 262 5.82 -2.16 17.90
CA LEU A 262 5.65 -3.42 18.65
C LEU A 262 4.18 -3.80 18.82
N LEU A 263 3.33 -2.83 19.12
CA LEU A 263 1.89 -2.98 19.35
C LEU A 263 1.08 -3.05 18.03
N SER A 264 1.75 -3.29 16.90
CA SER A 264 1.12 -3.49 15.61
C SER A 264 1.34 -4.93 15.12
N PRO A 265 0.58 -5.91 15.66
CA PRO A 265 0.78 -7.32 15.34
C PRO A 265 0.52 -7.64 13.86
N LEU A 266 -0.26 -6.81 13.16
CA LEU A 266 -0.46 -6.91 11.72
C LEU A 266 0.85 -6.84 10.93
N ILE A 267 1.87 -6.13 11.40
CA ILE A 267 3.17 -6.10 10.69
C ILE A 267 3.80 -7.49 10.69
N ALA A 268 3.78 -8.18 11.84
CA ALA A 268 4.30 -9.53 11.96
C ALA A 268 3.50 -10.52 11.11
N LEU A 269 2.17 -10.46 11.22
CA LEU A 269 1.26 -11.35 10.49
C LEU A 269 1.40 -11.19 8.97
N TRP A 270 1.38 -9.95 8.46
CA TRP A 270 1.57 -9.68 7.03
C TRP A 270 2.97 -10.03 6.53
N SER A 271 4.01 -9.94 7.39
CA SER A 271 5.36 -10.34 6.98
C SER A 271 5.52 -11.85 6.71
N MET A 272 4.59 -12.66 7.25
CA MET A 272 4.51 -14.12 7.06
C MET A 272 3.43 -14.54 6.05
N ALA A 273 2.80 -13.60 5.36
CA ALA A 273 1.73 -13.90 4.40
C ALA A 273 2.20 -13.57 2.99
N GLU A 274 2.42 -14.55 2.13
CA GLU A 274 2.99 -14.36 0.80
C GLU A 274 2.05 -13.53 -0.07
N HIS A 275 2.40 -12.26 -0.28
CA HIS A 275 1.66 -11.28 -1.05
C HIS A 275 2.65 -10.29 -1.65
N LYS A 276 2.26 -9.60 -2.73
CA LYS A 276 3.03 -8.51 -3.33
C LYS A 276 3.30 -7.30 -2.41
N ASN A 277 2.45 -7.05 -1.40
CA ASN A 277 2.45 -5.77 -0.66
C ASN A 277 3.40 -5.73 0.55
N GLN A 278 3.66 -6.84 1.28
CA GLN A 278 4.44 -6.73 2.52
C GLN A 278 5.91 -6.36 2.27
N LEU A 279 6.53 -6.89 1.20
CA LEU A 279 7.91 -6.58 0.85
C LEU A 279 8.05 -5.12 0.45
N PHE A 280 7.10 -4.60 -0.35
CA PHE A 280 7.02 -3.18 -0.65
C PHE A 280 6.91 -2.34 0.63
N CYS A 281 6.02 -2.68 1.56
CA CYS A 281 5.81 -1.89 2.78
C CYS A 281 7.01 -1.92 3.73
N ALA A 282 7.67 -3.06 3.89
CA ALA A 282 8.93 -3.16 4.63
C ALA A 282 10.03 -2.33 3.98
N ALA A 283 10.20 -2.45 2.66
CA ALA A 283 11.17 -1.66 1.91
C ALA A 283 10.86 -0.16 2.02
N PHE A 284 9.59 0.22 1.92
CA PHE A 284 9.10 1.60 2.00
C PHE A 284 9.51 2.29 3.31
N VAL A 285 9.37 1.64 4.47
CA VAL A 285 9.75 2.24 5.76
C VAL A 285 11.26 2.42 5.91
N TRP A 286 12.06 1.47 5.40
CA TRP A 286 13.51 1.60 5.36
C TRP A 286 13.93 2.71 4.40
N TRP A 287 13.34 2.74 3.21
CA TRP A 287 13.57 3.77 2.21
C TRP A 287 13.22 5.16 2.74
N LEU A 288 12.11 5.31 3.47
CA LEU A 288 11.69 6.58 4.06
C LEU A 288 12.72 7.09 5.08
N ALA A 289 13.33 6.20 5.87
CA ALA A 289 14.42 6.55 6.78
C ALA A 289 15.71 6.94 6.04
N LEU A 290 16.02 6.30 4.90
CA LEU A 290 17.16 6.65 4.05
C LEU A 290 16.97 8.00 3.36
N LEU A 291 15.75 8.29 2.90
CA LEU A 291 15.35 9.59 2.36
C LEU A 291 15.49 10.67 3.44
N ALA A 292 15.00 10.42 4.65
CA ALA A 292 15.15 11.35 5.77
C ALA A 292 16.62 11.60 6.12
N ARG A 293 17.45 10.55 6.15
CA ARG A 293 18.91 10.70 6.33
C ARG A 293 19.52 11.58 5.25
N LEU A 294 19.13 11.41 4.00
CA LEU A 294 19.61 12.20 2.87
C LEU A 294 19.30 13.70 3.07
N VAL A 295 18.06 14.03 3.46
CA VAL A 295 17.59 15.42 3.49
C VAL A 295 17.87 16.15 4.81
N HIS A 296 17.84 15.44 5.96
CA HIS A 296 18.11 16.04 7.27
C HIS A 296 19.59 16.07 7.63
N SER A 297 20.41 15.15 7.11
CA SER A 297 21.84 15.18 7.41
C SER A 297 22.56 16.25 6.56
N PRO A 298 23.40 17.09 7.17
CA PRO A 298 24.32 17.93 6.42
C PRO A 298 25.46 17.11 5.79
N GLU A 299 25.77 15.95 6.38
CA GLU A 299 26.89 15.11 5.96
C GLU A 299 26.62 14.46 4.59
N PRO A 300 27.63 14.41 3.70
CA PRO A 300 27.53 13.67 2.45
C PRO A 300 27.16 12.20 2.69
N VAL A 301 26.30 11.67 1.80
CA VAL A 301 25.96 10.25 1.81
C VAL A 301 27.12 9.43 1.23
N GLY A 302 27.57 8.42 1.97
CA GLY A 302 28.64 7.50 1.54
C GLY A 302 28.13 6.33 0.70
N ARG A 303 29.06 5.48 0.22
CA ARG A 303 28.78 4.30 -0.62
C ARG A 303 27.71 3.37 -0.04
N ARG A 304 27.74 3.15 1.26
CA ARG A 304 26.74 2.32 1.97
C ARG A 304 25.31 2.84 1.81
N TRP A 305 25.12 4.17 1.83
CA TRP A 305 23.79 4.75 1.64
C TRP A 305 23.28 4.49 0.22
N TYR A 306 24.15 4.64 -0.79
CA TYR A 306 23.79 4.32 -2.18
C TYR A 306 23.43 2.84 -2.33
N ALA A 307 24.24 1.92 -1.79
CA ALA A 307 23.97 0.49 -1.85
C ALA A 307 22.63 0.13 -1.18
N GLU A 308 22.39 0.61 0.04
CA GLU A 308 21.12 0.37 0.75
C GLU A 308 19.92 0.99 0.00
N THR A 309 20.05 2.22 -0.50
CA THR A 309 18.94 2.90 -1.18
C THR A 309 18.62 2.26 -2.52
N VAL A 310 19.64 1.85 -3.30
CA VAL A 310 19.45 1.10 -4.55
C VAL A 310 18.78 -0.25 -4.26
N ALA A 311 19.29 -1.01 -3.28
CA ALA A 311 18.73 -2.31 -2.94
C ALA A 311 17.26 -2.22 -2.52
N VAL A 312 16.93 -1.27 -1.64
CA VAL A 312 15.56 -1.09 -1.16
C VAL A 312 14.64 -0.53 -2.27
N SER A 313 15.15 0.36 -3.13
CA SER A 313 14.38 0.84 -4.29
C SER A 313 14.12 -0.27 -5.31
N LEU A 314 15.07 -1.18 -5.52
CA LEU A 314 14.86 -2.39 -6.34
C LEU A 314 13.75 -3.25 -5.72
N VAL A 315 13.80 -3.54 -4.42
CA VAL A 315 12.75 -4.31 -3.73
C VAL A 315 11.39 -3.64 -3.90
N MET A 316 11.28 -2.31 -3.71
CA MET A 316 10.02 -1.59 -3.93
C MET A 316 9.51 -1.73 -5.37
N ALA A 317 10.39 -1.60 -6.37
CA ALA A 317 10.03 -1.66 -7.79
C ALA A 317 9.61 -3.06 -8.25
N VAL A 318 10.24 -4.12 -7.72
CA VAL A 318 9.92 -5.50 -8.09
C VAL A 318 8.73 -6.08 -7.32
N SER A 319 8.44 -5.55 -6.12
CA SER A 319 7.40 -6.11 -5.24
C SER A 319 5.99 -5.78 -5.71
N VAL A 320 5.75 -4.58 -6.25
CA VAL A 320 4.42 -4.12 -6.69
C VAL A 320 4.52 -3.34 -7.99
N GLN A 321 3.54 -3.50 -8.89
CA GLN A 321 3.54 -2.86 -10.21
C GLN A 321 3.56 -1.33 -10.17
N PHE A 322 3.00 -0.71 -9.12
CA PHE A 322 3.02 0.75 -8.96
C PHE A 322 4.27 1.28 -8.24
N GLY A 323 5.18 0.39 -7.79
CA GLY A 323 6.35 0.78 -6.99
C GLY A 323 7.28 1.74 -7.72
N TRP A 324 7.44 1.54 -9.03
CA TRP A 324 8.24 2.44 -9.88
C TRP A 324 7.64 3.85 -9.97
N ILE A 325 6.31 4.00 -9.92
CA ILE A 325 5.63 5.31 -9.98
C ILE A 325 6.00 6.14 -8.75
N VAL A 326 5.95 5.53 -7.56
CA VAL A 326 6.34 6.17 -6.30
C VAL A 326 7.81 6.61 -6.35
N LEU A 327 8.69 5.74 -6.83
CA LEU A 327 10.12 6.01 -6.92
C LEU A 327 10.45 7.11 -7.94
N VAL A 328 9.85 7.09 -9.13
CA VAL A 328 10.04 8.13 -10.16
C VAL A 328 9.53 9.47 -9.67
N ALA A 329 8.32 9.53 -9.10
CA ALA A 329 7.78 10.75 -8.54
C ALA A 329 8.69 11.32 -7.43
N GLN A 330 9.24 10.46 -6.57
CA GLN A 330 10.22 10.91 -5.58
C GLN A 330 11.53 11.41 -6.21
N ALA A 331 12.07 10.69 -7.20
CA ALA A 331 13.29 11.09 -7.89
C ALA A 331 13.12 12.46 -8.56
N LEU A 332 11.97 12.70 -9.20
CA LEU A 332 11.59 14.00 -9.77
C LEU A 332 11.50 15.08 -8.69
N ALA A 333 10.85 14.79 -7.56
CA ALA A 333 10.79 15.73 -6.42
C ALA A 333 12.19 16.06 -5.85
N LEU A 334 13.15 15.12 -5.93
CA LEU A 334 14.52 15.35 -5.50
C LEU A 334 15.35 16.16 -6.51
N LEU A 335 14.94 16.27 -7.79
CA LEU A 335 15.66 17.05 -8.80
C LEU A 335 15.76 18.54 -8.46
N VAL A 336 14.75 19.06 -7.77
CA VAL A 336 14.72 20.45 -7.31
C VAL A 336 15.44 20.64 -5.98
N THR A 337 16.15 19.64 -5.48
CA THR A 337 16.93 19.72 -4.23
C THR A 337 18.43 19.63 -4.54
N ARG A 338 19.27 19.96 -3.54
CA ARG A 338 20.73 19.71 -3.61
C ARG A 338 21.09 18.22 -3.79
N HIS A 339 20.13 17.31 -3.61
CA HIS A 339 20.33 15.87 -3.64
C HIS A 339 19.95 15.22 -4.98
N ARG A 340 19.74 16.02 -6.03
CA ARG A 340 19.29 15.56 -7.36
C ARG A 340 20.06 14.34 -7.92
N VAL A 341 21.38 14.31 -7.78
CA VAL A 341 22.22 13.20 -8.28
C VAL A 341 21.96 11.93 -7.47
N ALA A 342 21.92 12.04 -6.14
CA ALA A 342 21.61 10.92 -5.26
C ALA A 342 20.21 10.37 -5.52
N GLY A 343 19.22 11.26 -5.71
CA GLY A 343 17.86 10.88 -6.09
C GLY A 343 17.79 10.16 -7.43
N LEU A 344 18.43 10.69 -8.48
CA LEU A 344 18.48 10.07 -9.79
C LEU A 344 19.13 8.68 -9.75
N VAL A 345 20.32 8.57 -9.16
CA VAL A 345 21.11 7.32 -9.18
C VAL A 345 20.53 6.26 -8.26
N ALA A 346 20.14 6.62 -7.03
CA ALA A 346 19.77 5.63 -6.02
C ALA A 346 18.27 5.30 -5.98
N VAL A 347 17.42 6.18 -6.53
CA VAL A 347 15.95 6.02 -6.51
C VAL A 347 15.42 5.88 -7.94
N GLY A 348 15.80 6.78 -8.84
CA GLY A 348 15.31 6.82 -10.22
C GLY A 348 15.80 5.65 -11.09
N VAL A 349 17.11 5.38 -11.12
CA VAL A 349 17.71 4.32 -11.95
C VAL A 349 17.10 2.94 -11.64
N PRO A 350 17.00 2.48 -10.38
CA PRO A 350 16.33 1.21 -10.07
C PRO A 350 14.91 1.09 -10.63
N ALA A 351 14.11 2.16 -10.52
CA ALA A 351 12.73 2.17 -11.01
C ALA A 351 12.67 2.06 -12.53
N VAL A 352 13.50 2.84 -13.24
CA VAL A 352 13.58 2.82 -14.71
C VAL A 352 14.11 1.47 -15.20
N LEU A 353 15.13 0.90 -14.54
CA LEU A 353 15.68 -0.40 -14.93
C LEU A 353 14.64 -1.52 -14.84
N VAL A 354 13.90 -1.60 -13.72
CA VAL A 354 12.85 -2.61 -13.55
C VAL A 354 11.75 -2.44 -14.58
N TYR A 355 11.22 -1.22 -14.73
CA TYR A 355 10.15 -0.94 -15.69
C TYR A 355 10.57 -1.20 -17.15
N ALA A 356 11.75 -0.69 -17.55
CA ALA A 356 12.27 -0.88 -18.90
C ALA A 356 12.56 -2.35 -19.20
N SER A 357 13.05 -3.12 -18.21
CA SER A 357 13.28 -4.56 -18.38
C SER A 357 11.96 -5.30 -18.64
N ILE A 358 10.90 -5.01 -17.89
CA ILE A 358 9.56 -5.59 -18.11
C ILE A 358 9.03 -5.21 -19.50
N ALA A 359 9.18 -3.94 -19.90
CA ALA A 359 8.76 -3.48 -21.23
C ALA A 359 9.52 -4.20 -22.36
N LEU A 360 10.83 -4.45 -22.20
CA LEU A 360 11.63 -5.19 -23.16
C LEU A 360 11.26 -6.68 -23.22
N VAL A 361 11.03 -7.32 -22.07
CA VAL A 361 10.62 -8.74 -22.00
C VAL A 361 9.26 -8.95 -22.67
N THR A 362 8.31 -8.04 -22.43
CA THR A 362 6.98 -8.11 -23.03
C THR A 362 7.01 -7.78 -24.52
N ALA A 363 7.72 -6.72 -24.94
CA ALA A 363 7.90 -6.40 -26.36
C ALA A 363 8.65 -7.50 -27.14
N GLY A 364 9.54 -8.24 -26.48
CA GLY A 364 10.24 -9.39 -27.05
C GLY A 364 9.41 -10.66 -27.12
N GLY A 365 8.16 -10.67 -26.65
CA GLY A 365 7.29 -11.85 -26.66
C GLY A 365 7.72 -12.96 -25.69
N ALA A 366 8.49 -12.63 -24.66
CA ALA A 366 8.92 -13.58 -23.63
C ALA A 366 7.97 -13.63 -22.42
N ALA A 367 7.14 -12.59 -22.23
CA ALA A 367 6.06 -12.57 -21.26
C ALA A 367 4.84 -11.82 -21.82
N VAL A 368 3.65 -12.25 -21.40
CA VAL A 368 2.39 -11.61 -21.74
C VAL A 368 2.31 -10.22 -21.06
N PRO A 369 2.02 -9.14 -21.80
CA PRO A 369 1.84 -7.82 -21.21
C PRO A 369 0.60 -7.76 -20.31
N SER A 370 0.55 -6.75 -19.42
CA SER A 370 -0.62 -6.53 -18.56
C SER A 370 -1.83 -6.11 -19.39
N ASP A 371 -2.99 -6.72 -19.14
CA ASP A 371 -4.24 -6.40 -19.82
C ASP A 371 -4.73 -4.98 -19.45
N PRO A 372 -5.18 -4.15 -20.43
CA PRO A 372 -5.78 -2.85 -20.16
C PRO A 372 -6.86 -2.87 -19.07
N VAL A 373 -7.69 -3.92 -19.00
CA VAL A 373 -8.81 -4.05 -18.04
C VAL A 373 -8.36 -3.82 -16.59
N GLU A 374 -7.12 -4.19 -16.26
CA GLU A 374 -6.60 -4.07 -14.90
C GLU A 374 -6.53 -2.63 -14.39
N THR A 375 -6.34 -1.69 -15.31
CA THR A 375 -6.25 -0.24 -15.02
C THR A 375 -7.57 0.51 -15.16
N LYS A 376 -8.64 -0.17 -15.61
CA LYS A 376 -9.95 0.44 -15.94
C LYS A 376 -11.01 0.24 -14.86
N GLY A 377 -10.66 -0.37 -13.72
CA GLY A 377 -11.62 -0.69 -12.67
C GLY A 377 -12.38 0.52 -12.11
N THR A 378 -11.84 1.74 -12.14
CA THR A 378 -12.58 2.96 -11.75
C THR A 378 -13.62 3.33 -12.81
N GLN A 379 -13.22 3.35 -14.09
CA GLN A 379 -14.09 3.64 -15.22
C GLN A 379 -15.24 2.64 -15.30
N MET A 380 -14.96 1.36 -15.07
CA MET A 380 -15.95 0.29 -15.07
C MET A 380 -16.96 0.47 -13.93
N GLN A 381 -16.51 0.78 -12.72
CA GLN A 381 -17.41 1.07 -11.59
C GLN A 381 -18.33 2.27 -11.88
N LEU A 382 -17.77 3.34 -12.45
CA LEU A 382 -18.54 4.53 -12.81
C LEU A 382 -19.55 4.25 -13.92
N LEU A 383 -19.16 3.48 -14.95
CA LEU A 383 -20.05 3.06 -16.03
C LEU A 383 -21.19 2.20 -15.48
N ALA A 384 -20.87 1.14 -14.74
CA ALA A 384 -21.86 0.22 -14.17
C ALA A 384 -22.88 0.93 -13.26
N LEU A 385 -22.40 1.82 -12.37
CA LEU A 385 -23.30 2.62 -11.54
C LEU A 385 -24.18 3.55 -12.38
N THR A 386 -23.60 4.19 -13.41
CA THR A 386 -24.38 5.08 -14.28
C THR A 386 -25.46 4.33 -15.04
N LEU A 387 -25.16 3.15 -15.59
CA LEU A 387 -26.15 2.33 -16.30
C LEU A 387 -27.22 1.76 -15.37
N ARG A 388 -26.87 1.51 -14.10
CA ARG A 388 -27.82 1.08 -13.08
C ARG A 388 -28.81 2.20 -12.72
N GLU A 389 -28.32 3.42 -12.53
CA GLU A 389 -29.14 4.57 -12.14
C GLU A 389 -29.86 5.23 -13.33
N HIS A 390 -29.27 5.12 -14.53
CA HIS A 390 -29.77 5.71 -15.78
C HIS A 390 -29.67 4.68 -16.94
N PRO A 391 -30.62 3.74 -17.04
CA PRO A 391 -30.56 2.63 -18.02
C PRO A 391 -30.47 3.07 -19.49
N ASP A 392 -31.01 4.25 -19.80
CA ASP A 392 -31.06 4.84 -21.14
C ASP A 392 -29.90 5.82 -21.42
N ALA A 393 -28.87 5.89 -20.56
CA ALA A 393 -27.79 6.87 -20.64
C ALA A 393 -26.83 6.69 -21.85
N LEU A 394 -26.88 5.54 -22.52
CA LEU A 394 -26.07 5.24 -23.70
C LEU A 394 -26.86 5.45 -24.98
N THR A 395 -26.22 6.07 -25.96
CA THR A 395 -26.71 6.03 -27.34
C THR A 395 -26.61 4.61 -27.91
N GLU A 396 -27.39 4.29 -28.95
CA GLU A 396 -27.33 2.99 -29.63
C GLU A 396 -25.91 2.65 -30.10
N ARG A 397 -25.19 3.64 -30.64
CA ARG A 397 -23.81 3.48 -31.07
C ARG A 397 -22.87 3.16 -29.92
N GLU A 398 -22.94 3.91 -28.82
CA GLU A 398 -22.07 3.66 -27.66
C GLU A 398 -22.38 2.32 -27.00
N ARG A 399 -23.66 1.92 -26.96
CA ARG A 399 -24.05 0.59 -26.50
C ARG A 399 -23.42 -0.49 -27.37
N ALA A 400 -23.56 -0.39 -28.69
CA ALA A 400 -22.95 -1.34 -29.62
C ALA A 400 -21.41 -1.39 -29.50
N ASP A 401 -20.77 -0.23 -29.36
CA ASP A 401 -19.32 -0.12 -29.22
C ASP A 401 -18.82 -0.70 -27.89
N LEU A 402 -19.45 -0.37 -26.76
CA LEU A 402 -19.10 -0.93 -25.46
C LEU A 402 -19.42 -2.41 -25.34
N SER A 403 -20.44 -2.92 -26.05
CA SER A 403 -20.77 -4.34 -26.11
C SER A 403 -19.70 -5.22 -26.79
N ARG A 404 -18.69 -4.61 -27.43
CA ARG A 404 -17.47 -5.31 -27.88
C ARG A 404 -16.52 -5.62 -26.73
N ILE A 405 -16.54 -4.79 -25.68
CA ILE A 405 -15.68 -4.94 -24.49
C ILE A 405 -16.42 -5.68 -23.37
N PHE A 406 -17.70 -5.35 -23.15
CA PHE A 406 -18.44 -5.79 -21.98
C PHE A 406 -19.79 -6.42 -22.33
N ASP A 407 -20.23 -7.37 -21.52
CA ASP A 407 -21.65 -7.67 -21.38
C ASP A 407 -22.29 -6.64 -20.44
N LEU A 408 -23.00 -5.66 -21.00
CA LEU A 408 -23.48 -4.50 -20.23
C LEU A 408 -24.57 -4.85 -19.22
N ASP A 409 -25.40 -5.85 -19.50
CA ASP A 409 -26.47 -6.27 -18.59
C ASP A 409 -25.87 -7.02 -17.40
N GLU A 410 -24.94 -7.94 -17.66
CA GLU A 410 -24.19 -8.62 -16.62
C GLU A 410 -23.35 -7.64 -15.78
N MET A 411 -22.70 -6.67 -16.44
CA MET A 411 -21.91 -5.61 -15.79
C MET A 411 -22.73 -4.82 -14.76
N VAL A 412 -23.99 -4.50 -15.09
CA VAL A 412 -24.91 -3.83 -14.16
C VAL A 412 -25.35 -4.77 -13.04
N ALA A 413 -25.65 -6.04 -13.37
CA ALA A 413 -26.11 -7.04 -12.42
C ALA A 413 -25.08 -7.34 -11.33
N VAL A 414 -23.80 -7.40 -11.68
CA VAL A 414 -22.69 -7.73 -10.77
C VAL A 414 -22.01 -6.52 -10.13
N PHE A 415 -22.57 -5.32 -10.30
CA PHE A 415 -22.04 -4.11 -9.69
C PHE A 415 -21.97 -4.21 -8.16
N ASP A 416 -20.75 -4.07 -7.63
CA ASP A 416 -20.45 -4.03 -6.20
C ASP A 416 -19.56 -2.81 -5.91
N PRO A 417 -20.01 -1.82 -5.12
CA PRO A 417 -19.18 -0.65 -4.79
C PRO A 417 -17.91 -1.03 -4.00
N SER A 418 -17.88 -2.21 -3.37
CA SER A 418 -16.77 -2.68 -2.57
C SER A 418 -15.67 -3.39 -3.38
N SER A 419 -15.96 -3.84 -4.60
CA SER A 419 -14.98 -4.51 -5.46
C SER A 419 -15.26 -4.32 -6.95
N SER A 420 -14.25 -3.95 -7.73
CA SER A 420 -14.35 -3.97 -9.20
C SER A 420 -14.00 -5.32 -9.82
N ASP A 421 -13.56 -6.30 -9.03
CA ASP A 421 -13.15 -7.62 -9.55
C ASP A 421 -14.28 -8.33 -10.34
N PRO A 422 -15.54 -8.36 -9.86
CA PRO A 422 -16.63 -8.97 -10.62
C PRO A 422 -16.82 -8.36 -12.02
N LEU A 423 -16.64 -7.04 -12.15
CA LEU A 423 -16.77 -6.34 -13.44
C LEU A 423 -15.68 -6.75 -14.44
N LYS A 424 -14.52 -7.16 -13.93
CA LYS A 424 -13.36 -7.63 -14.72
C LYS A 424 -13.44 -9.13 -15.03
N SER A 425 -14.52 -9.81 -14.65
CA SER A 425 -14.63 -11.27 -14.68
C SER A 425 -13.59 -11.97 -13.77
N THR A 426 -13.13 -11.30 -12.71
CA THR A 426 -12.15 -11.83 -11.74
C THR A 426 -12.76 -11.98 -10.34
N GLY A 427 -12.03 -12.65 -9.45
CA GLY A 427 -12.42 -12.84 -8.04
C GLY A 427 -12.83 -14.28 -7.71
N PRO A 428 -13.40 -14.50 -6.50
CA PRO A 428 -13.87 -15.82 -6.07
C PRO A 428 -14.87 -16.41 -7.07
N LEU A 429 -14.86 -17.73 -7.29
CA LEU A 429 -15.71 -18.39 -8.29
C LEU A 429 -17.20 -18.03 -8.16
N GLU A 430 -17.70 -17.91 -6.93
CA GLU A 430 -19.08 -17.51 -6.62
C GLU A 430 -19.46 -16.10 -7.12
N ARG A 431 -18.46 -15.25 -7.40
CA ARG A 431 -18.63 -13.86 -7.84
C ARG A 431 -18.05 -13.60 -9.24
N LYS A 432 -17.48 -14.60 -9.91
CA LYS A 432 -17.00 -14.46 -11.29
C LYS A 432 -18.20 -14.26 -12.21
N SER A 433 -18.04 -13.37 -13.18
CA SER A 433 -19.10 -12.98 -14.11
C SER A 433 -18.62 -13.07 -15.55
N GLY A 434 -19.56 -13.04 -16.50
CA GLY A 434 -19.28 -12.86 -17.94
C GLY A 434 -19.15 -11.40 -18.36
N SER A 435 -19.00 -10.46 -17.42
CA SER A 435 -19.04 -9.00 -17.69
C SER A 435 -17.97 -8.55 -18.67
N PHE A 436 -16.73 -9.04 -18.57
CA PHE A 436 -15.65 -8.68 -19.48
C PHE A 436 -15.51 -9.71 -20.61
N ARG A 437 -15.60 -9.26 -21.87
CA ARG A 437 -15.56 -10.11 -23.07
C ARG A 437 -14.13 -10.36 -23.56
N TYR A 438 -13.27 -10.84 -22.65
CA TYR A 438 -11.83 -11.07 -22.87
C TYR A 438 -11.53 -11.95 -24.11
N GLU A 439 -12.45 -12.82 -24.50
CA GLU A 439 -12.27 -13.71 -25.66
C GLU A 439 -12.34 -13.00 -27.01
N THR A 440 -13.10 -11.90 -27.08
CA THR A 440 -13.46 -11.24 -28.36
C THR A 440 -12.99 -9.80 -28.48
N VAL A 441 -12.78 -9.13 -27.35
CA VAL A 441 -12.30 -7.74 -27.30
C VAL A 441 -11.00 -7.59 -28.07
N GLN A 442 -10.85 -6.47 -28.78
CA GLN A 442 -9.67 -6.09 -29.53
C GLN A 442 -9.00 -4.84 -28.94
N PRO A 443 -7.70 -4.59 -29.22
CA PRO A 443 -7.00 -3.41 -28.72
C PRO A 443 -7.74 -2.08 -28.97
N GLU A 444 -8.27 -1.90 -30.17
CA GLU A 444 -8.98 -0.69 -30.63
C GLU A 444 -10.33 -0.45 -29.94
N ASP A 445 -10.95 -1.50 -29.37
CA ASP A 445 -12.24 -1.34 -28.69
C ASP A 445 -12.11 -0.44 -27.45
N TRP A 446 -10.96 -0.49 -26.77
CA TRP A 446 -10.67 0.29 -25.57
C TRP A 446 -10.68 1.81 -25.78
N ASP A 447 -10.54 2.28 -27.02
CA ASP A 447 -10.57 3.71 -27.36
C ASP A 447 -11.92 4.36 -27.06
N VAL A 448 -13.00 3.57 -27.00
CA VAL A 448 -14.36 4.05 -26.76
C VAL A 448 -14.66 4.29 -25.28
N LEU A 449 -14.09 3.50 -24.37
CA LEU A 449 -14.47 3.50 -22.95
C LEU A 449 -14.28 4.88 -22.29
N ASN A 450 -13.10 5.46 -22.44
CA ASN A 450 -12.76 6.73 -21.78
C ASN A 450 -13.65 7.89 -22.26
N PRO A 451 -13.84 8.12 -23.58
CA PRO A 451 -14.77 9.13 -24.08
C PRO A 451 -16.19 8.99 -23.54
N VAL A 452 -16.74 7.77 -23.53
CA VAL A 452 -18.10 7.52 -23.04
C VAL A 452 -18.21 7.83 -21.55
N VAL A 453 -17.27 7.34 -20.72
CA VAL A 453 -17.27 7.63 -19.28
C VAL A 453 -17.15 9.13 -19.00
N VAL A 454 -16.33 9.86 -19.76
CA VAL A 454 -16.21 11.32 -19.61
C VAL A 454 -17.50 12.05 -20.01
N ARG A 455 -18.19 11.61 -21.07
CA ARG A 455 -19.50 12.17 -21.43
C ARG A 455 -20.51 11.92 -20.31
N LEU A 456 -20.64 10.67 -19.87
CA LEU A 456 -21.55 10.28 -18.80
C LEU A 456 -21.27 11.06 -17.51
N ALA A 457 -20.00 11.28 -17.16
CA ALA A 457 -19.62 12.09 -16.00
C ALA A 457 -20.10 13.55 -16.07
N ARG A 458 -20.18 14.12 -17.28
CA ARG A 458 -20.66 15.49 -17.50
C ARG A 458 -22.19 15.56 -17.48
N GLU A 459 -22.85 14.53 -17.99
CA GLU A 459 -24.31 14.45 -18.08
C GLU A 459 -24.95 14.07 -16.73
N TYR A 460 -24.31 13.16 -15.99
CA TYR A 460 -24.76 12.65 -14.69
C TYR A 460 -23.72 12.92 -13.58
N PRO A 461 -23.43 14.20 -13.27
CA PRO A 461 -22.36 14.56 -12.33
C PRO A 461 -22.62 14.06 -10.90
N ALA A 462 -23.88 13.96 -10.48
CA ALA A 462 -24.24 13.43 -9.16
C ALA A 462 -23.84 11.94 -9.03
N THR A 463 -24.26 11.10 -9.98
CA THR A 463 -23.92 9.68 -10.03
C THR A 463 -22.41 9.45 -10.16
N PHE A 464 -21.72 10.31 -10.90
CA PHE A 464 -20.25 10.26 -10.99
C PHE A 464 -19.58 10.55 -9.64
N VAL A 465 -20.04 11.57 -8.91
CA VAL A 465 -19.56 11.87 -7.56
C VAL A 465 -19.84 10.68 -6.63
N ASP A 466 -21.05 10.12 -6.66
CA ASP A 466 -21.39 8.96 -5.84
C ASP A 466 -20.49 7.76 -6.12
N GLY A 467 -20.24 7.44 -7.39
CA GLY A 467 -19.38 6.31 -7.76
C GLY A 467 -17.93 6.48 -7.31
N LEU A 468 -17.37 7.68 -7.42
CA LEU A 468 -16.03 7.98 -6.89
C LEU A 468 -15.99 7.88 -5.37
N PHE A 469 -17.04 8.36 -4.70
CA PHE A 469 -17.17 8.26 -3.25
C PHE A 469 -17.24 6.79 -2.83
N LEU A 470 -18.22 6.02 -3.30
CA LEU A 470 -18.44 4.61 -2.97
C LEU A 470 -17.16 3.76 -3.09
N LYS A 471 -16.38 3.98 -4.16
CA LYS A 471 -15.13 3.25 -4.39
C LYS A 471 -14.03 3.55 -3.37
N SER A 472 -14.01 4.74 -2.77
CA SER A 472 -12.80 5.23 -2.07
C SER A 472 -13.00 5.77 -0.65
N TYR A 473 -14.21 6.22 -0.27
CA TYR A 473 -14.45 6.91 1.01
C TYR A 473 -14.04 6.05 2.23
N ARG A 474 -14.27 4.74 2.13
CA ARG A 474 -14.01 3.77 3.20
C ARG A 474 -12.54 3.73 3.65
N TYR A 475 -11.59 4.13 2.80
CA TYR A 475 -10.17 4.25 3.17
C TYR A 475 -9.88 5.37 4.19
N LEU A 476 -10.75 6.38 4.25
CA LEU A 476 -10.60 7.57 5.08
C LEU A 476 -11.68 7.70 6.17
N ASP A 477 -12.54 6.69 6.32
CA ASP A 477 -13.45 6.55 7.46
C ASP A 477 -12.79 5.66 8.54
N PRO A 478 -12.43 6.20 9.73
CA PRO A 478 -11.82 5.40 10.78
C PRO A 478 -12.78 4.38 11.42
N PHE A 479 -14.09 4.52 11.16
CA PHE A 479 -15.14 3.63 11.65
C PHE A 479 -15.53 2.56 10.62
N ASP A 480 -14.97 2.58 9.41
CA ASP A 480 -15.13 1.49 8.45
C ASP A 480 -14.29 0.27 8.83
N GLU A 481 -14.87 -0.92 8.70
CA GLU A 481 -14.18 -2.16 9.07
C GLU A 481 -13.08 -2.55 8.07
N GLY A 482 -13.12 -1.99 6.86
CA GLY A 482 -12.23 -2.33 5.77
C GLY A 482 -12.49 -3.72 5.18
N THR A 483 -11.87 -3.99 4.05
CA THR A 483 -11.77 -5.32 3.46
C THR A 483 -10.32 -5.81 3.59
N ASP A 484 -10.08 -7.12 3.63
CA ASP A 484 -8.72 -7.71 3.63
C ASP A 484 -7.72 -7.04 4.60
N TRP A 485 -8.18 -6.72 5.83
CA TRP A 485 -7.34 -6.07 6.85
C TRP A 485 -6.42 -7.09 7.58
N TYR A 486 -6.88 -8.33 7.67
CA TYR A 486 -6.09 -9.46 8.15
C TYR A 486 -5.53 -10.21 6.93
N PRO A 487 -4.29 -10.74 7.00
CA PRO A 487 -3.75 -11.52 5.89
C PRO A 487 -4.72 -12.62 5.45
N PRO A 488 -4.88 -12.87 4.14
CA PRO A 488 -5.87 -13.80 3.65
C PRO A 488 -5.54 -15.22 4.13
N TRP A 489 -6.32 -15.69 5.12
CA TRP A 489 -6.39 -17.09 5.51
C TRP A 489 -7.86 -17.48 5.64
N SER A 490 -8.33 -18.25 4.66
CA SER A 490 -9.63 -18.92 4.72
C SER A 490 -9.40 -20.42 4.94
N PRO A 491 -10.05 -21.04 5.94
CA PRO A 491 -10.00 -22.48 6.13
C PRO A 491 -10.44 -23.28 4.90
N GLY A 492 -11.34 -22.71 4.08
CA GLY A 492 -11.81 -23.31 2.83
C GLY A 492 -11.01 -22.89 1.58
N TYR A 493 -9.88 -22.21 1.74
CA TYR A 493 -8.98 -21.88 0.64
C TYR A 493 -8.05 -23.06 0.38
N GLU A 494 -8.47 -23.95 -0.51
CA GLU A 494 -7.71 -25.09 -1.00
C GLU A 494 -7.13 -24.78 -2.38
N ARG A 495 -5.81 -24.86 -2.52
CA ARG A 495 -5.12 -24.66 -3.80
C ARG A 495 -3.99 -25.65 -3.96
N THR A 496 -3.92 -26.22 -5.16
CA THR A 496 -2.81 -27.06 -5.62
C THR A 496 -2.18 -26.43 -6.86
N VAL A 497 -0.88 -26.68 -7.04
CA VAL A 497 -0.10 -26.28 -8.21
C VAL A 497 0.74 -27.48 -8.61
N ASP A 498 0.56 -27.96 -9.84
CA ASP A 498 1.24 -29.15 -10.36
C ASP A 498 1.13 -30.38 -9.43
N GLY A 499 -0.07 -30.63 -8.89
CA GLY A 499 -0.31 -31.72 -7.94
C GLY A 499 0.26 -31.51 -6.52
N HIS A 500 0.93 -30.39 -6.26
CA HIS A 500 1.48 -30.05 -4.95
C HIS A 500 0.57 -29.05 -4.20
N GLN A 501 0.27 -29.33 -2.93
CA GLN A 501 -0.56 -28.46 -2.11
C GLN A 501 0.15 -27.14 -1.77
N VAL A 502 -0.52 -26.01 -2.00
CA VAL A 502 -0.11 -24.66 -1.59
C VAL A 502 -0.87 -24.21 -0.36
N ALA A 503 -2.19 -24.45 -0.34
CA ALA A 503 -3.07 -24.10 0.75
C ALA A 503 -4.23 -25.13 0.88
N PRO A 504 -4.85 -25.28 2.06
CA PRO A 504 -4.38 -24.76 3.33
C PRO A 504 -3.07 -25.46 3.72
N VAL A 505 -2.20 -24.74 4.44
CA VAL A 505 -1.06 -25.41 5.07
C VAL A 505 -1.55 -25.97 6.41
N GLU A 506 -1.71 -27.29 6.49
CA GLU A 506 -2.28 -27.96 7.67
C GLU A 506 -1.48 -27.71 8.96
N LEU A 507 -0.17 -27.52 8.82
CA LEU A 507 0.70 -27.22 9.96
C LEU A 507 0.25 -25.92 10.65
N ASN A 508 -0.01 -26.03 11.96
CA ASN A 508 -0.55 -24.96 12.82
C ASN A 508 -1.94 -24.42 12.44
N ALA A 509 -2.75 -25.12 11.63
CA ALA A 509 -4.07 -24.66 11.21
C ALA A 509 -4.98 -24.23 12.37
N THR A 510 -5.03 -25.00 13.47
CA THR A 510 -5.81 -24.67 14.66
C THR A 510 -5.34 -23.38 15.34
N LEU A 511 -4.02 -23.25 15.58
CA LEU A 511 -3.45 -22.07 16.24
C LEU A 511 -3.62 -20.80 15.38
N ARG A 512 -3.52 -20.95 14.06
CA ARG A 512 -3.75 -19.88 13.11
C ARG A 512 -5.22 -19.42 13.13
N GLY A 513 -6.16 -20.37 13.15
CA GLY A 513 -7.58 -20.10 13.31
C GLY A 513 -7.88 -19.32 14.59
N THR A 514 -7.37 -19.81 15.73
CA THR A 514 -7.52 -19.11 17.02
C THR A 514 -6.95 -17.69 16.97
N THR A 515 -5.77 -17.50 16.37
CA THR A 515 -5.13 -16.18 16.27
C THR A 515 -5.96 -15.21 15.42
N ARG A 516 -6.50 -15.68 14.29
CA ARG A 516 -7.41 -14.90 13.45
C ARG A 516 -8.67 -14.50 14.23
N ASP A 517 -9.29 -15.44 14.93
CA ASP A 517 -10.55 -15.20 15.63
C ASP A 517 -10.35 -14.22 16.81
N VAL A 518 -9.23 -14.31 17.53
CA VAL A 518 -8.80 -13.32 18.52
C VAL A 518 -8.57 -11.95 17.88
N ALA A 519 -7.88 -11.90 16.73
CA ALA A 519 -7.67 -10.65 16.02
C ALA A 519 -9.00 -10.01 15.58
N ARG A 520 -9.97 -10.81 15.10
CA ARG A 520 -11.31 -10.34 14.71
C ARG A 520 -12.12 -9.84 15.91
N SER A 521 -12.05 -10.53 17.05
CA SER A 521 -12.66 -10.08 18.31
C SER A 521 -12.05 -8.74 18.78
N CYS A 522 -10.72 -8.61 18.74
CA CYS A 522 -10.05 -7.33 19.01
C CYS A 522 -10.50 -6.24 18.03
N TYR A 523 -10.56 -6.54 16.73
CA TYR A 523 -10.93 -5.59 15.69
C TYR A 523 -12.36 -5.05 15.85
N SER A 524 -13.30 -5.90 16.27
CA SER A 524 -14.70 -5.51 16.53
C SER A 524 -14.87 -4.76 17.86
N SER A 525 -13.91 -4.86 18.79
CA SER A 525 -13.95 -4.12 20.06
C SER A 525 -13.35 -2.70 19.93
N PHE A 526 -14.10 -1.68 20.36
CA PHE A 526 -13.66 -0.28 20.28
C PHE A 526 -12.29 0.00 20.94
N PRO A 527 -11.94 -0.55 22.12
CA PRO A 527 -10.65 -0.27 22.76
C PRO A 527 -9.45 -0.87 22.03
N CYS A 528 -9.64 -2.00 21.34
CA CYS A 528 -8.54 -2.75 20.71
C CYS A 528 -8.40 -2.40 19.22
N ARG A 529 -9.49 -2.03 18.55
CA ARG A 529 -9.53 -1.66 17.12
C ARG A 529 -8.43 -0.71 16.65
N PRO A 530 -8.03 0.37 17.36
CA PRO A 530 -6.95 1.26 16.91
C PRO A 530 -5.59 0.58 16.68
N THR A 531 -5.37 -0.58 17.32
CA THR A 531 -4.13 -1.36 17.19
C THR A 531 -4.11 -2.28 15.95
N LEU A 532 -5.25 -2.44 15.26
CA LEU A 532 -5.36 -3.27 14.06
C LEU A 532 -5.94 -2.50 12.88
N SER A 533 -6.83 -1.53 13.10
CA SER A 533 -7.54 -0.84 12.03
C SER A 533 -6.62 -0.05 11.12
N HIS A 534 -6.59 -0.44 9.85
CA HIS A 534 -5.93 0.34 8.81
C HIS A 534 -6.61 1.69 8.60
N GLY A 535 -7.94 1.80 8.72
CA GLY A 535 -8.68 3.06 8.61
C GLY A 535 -8.23 4.10 9.63
N VAL A 536 -8.22 3.73 10.92
CA VAL A 536 -7.72 4.60 12.01
C VAL A 536 -6.29 5.06 11.75
N ARG A 537 -5.41 4.15 11.32
CA ARG A 537 -3.99 4.43 11.08
C ARG A 537 -3.76 5.30 9.84
N THR A 538 -4.53 5.06 8.78
CA THR A 538 -4.50 5.85 7.55
C THR A 538 -4.92 7.28 7.84
N VAL A 539 -6.05 7.47 8.52
CA VAL A 539 -6.52 8.80 8.95
C VAL A 539 -5.50 9.50 9.85
N ALA A 540 -4.95 8.81 10.85
CA ALA A 540 -3.94 9.38 11.74
C ALA A 540 -2.71 9.89 10.96
N LEU A 541 -2.20 9.10 10.03
CA LEU A 541 -1.05 9.48 9.19
C LEU A 541 -1.36 10.62 8.23
N VAL A 542 -2.53 10.60 7.57
CA VAL A 542 -2.97 11.69 6.70
C VAL A 542 -3.02 13.01 7.48
N LEU A 543 -3.61 13.01 8.68
CA LEU A 543 -3.69 14.20 9.52
C LEU A 543 -2.31 14.66 10.04
N LEU A 544 -1.43 13.73 10.44
CA LEU A 544 -0.06 14.04 10.89
C LEU A 544 0.79 14.67 9.77
N LEU A 545 0.70 14.13 8.55
CA LEU A 545 1.43 14.63 7.38
C LEU A 545 0.86 15.97 6.90
N ALA A 546 -0.47 16.11 6.87
CA ALA A 546 -1.14 17.37 6.58
C ALA A 546 -0.76 18.46 7.59
N ALA A 547 -0.67 18.13 8.89
CA ALA A 547 -0.25 19.06 9.92
C ALA A 547 1.22 19.49 9.72
N ALA A 548 2.10 18.55 9.37
CA ALA A 548 3.50 18.86 9.05
C ALA A 548 3.63 19.83 7.86
N ILE A 549 2.82 19.64 6.81
CA ILE A 549 2.75 20.53 5.66
C ILE A 549 2.21 21.92 6.07
N ALA A 550 1.10 21.97 6.82
CA ALA A 550 0.47 23.21 7.27
C ALA A 550 1.44 24.08 8.09
N VAL A 551 2.22 23.44 8.98
CA VAL A 551 3.22 24.12 9.81
C VAL A 551 4.58 24.24 9.12
N ARG A 552 4.65 24.00 7.80
CA ARG A 552 5.82 24.24 6.94
C ARG A 552 7.08 23.55 7.45
N ARG A 553 6.96 22.31 7.91
CA ARG A 553 8.12 21.46 8.21
C ARG A 553 8.95 21.31 6.94
N ARG A 554 10.27 21.53 7.04
CA ARG A 554 11.17 21.81 5.90
C ARG A 554 11.08 20.78 4.78
N TYR A 555 10.93 19.51 5.13
CA TYR A 555 10.89 18.39 4.19
C TYR A 555 9.56 17.63 4.18
N ALA A 556 8.50 18.20 4.77
CA ALA A 556 7.19 17.54 4.89
C ALA A 556 6.65 17.01 3.57
N TRP A 557 6.76 17.82 2.51
CA TRP A 557 6.31 17.43 1.17
C TRP A 557 7.02 16.18 0.65
N LEU A 558 8.33 16.02 0.91
CA LEU A 558 9.08 14.84 0.48
C LEU A 558 8.68 13.58 1.25
N TRP A 559 8.26 13.72 2.51
CA TRP A 559 7.75 12.60 3.29
C TRP A 559 6.33 12.24 2.94
N ALA A 560 5.49 13.25 2.68
CA ALA A 560 4.06 13.08 2.45
C ALA A 560 3.75 12.61 1.03
N LEU A 561 4.53 13.01 0.03
CA LEU A 561 4.36 12.63 -1.38
C LEU A 561 4.17 11.11 -1.57
N PRO A 562 5.05 10.22 -1.06
CA PRO A 562 4.89 8.78 -1.28
C PRO A 562 3.61 8.22 -0.65
N PHE A 563 3.15 8.74 0.49
CA PHE A 563 1.86 8.35 1.08
C PHE A 563 0.66 8.88 0.27
N ALA A 564 0.74 10.12 -0.22
CA ALA A 564 -0.32 10.70 -1.04
C ALA A 564 -0.51 9.91 -2.35
N LEU A 565 0.60 9.52 -2.99
CA LEU A 565 0.57 8.65 -4.17
C LEU A 565 -0.02 7.28 -3.85
N GLN A 566 0.38 6.66 -2.75
CA GLN A 566 -0.16 5.37 -2.34
C GLN A 566 -1.66 5.43 -2.02
N LEU A 567 -2.13 6.50 -1.38
CA LEU A 567 -3.56 6.71 -1.13
C LEU A 567 -4.34 6.89 -2.45
N GLY A 568 -3.78 7.63 -3.41
CA GLY A 568 -4.35 7.74 -4.75
C GLY A 568 -4.42 6.39 -5.48
N ILE A 569 -3.37 5.59 -5.40
CA ILE A 569 -3.32 4.22 -5.95
C ILE A 569 -4.35 3.32 -5.26
N ALA A 570 -4.50 3.41 -3.94
CA ALA A 570 -5.52 2.67 -3.20
C ALA A 570 -6.94 3.07 -3.64
N GLY A 571 -7.19 4.36 -3.88
CA GLY A 571 -8.50 4.85 -4.36
C GLY A 571 -8.90 4.36 -5.75
N VAL A 572 -7.94 3.95 -6.59
CA VAL A 572 -8.21 3.31 -7.89
C VAL A 572 -8.03 1.79 -7.87
N SER A 573 -7.69 1.22 -6.71
CA SER A 573 -7.48 -0.21 -6.58
C SER A 573 -8.78 -1.00 -6.76
N PRO A 574 -8.69 -2.33 -6.95
CA PRO A 574 -9.87 -3.15 -7.16
C PRO A 574 -10.81 -3.22 -5.95
N LEU A 575 -10.29 -3.21 -4.73
CA LEU A 575 -11.07 -3.33 -3.50
C LEU A 575 -11.23 -1.98 -2.81
N SER A 576 -12.45 -1.64 -2.41
CA SER A 576 -12.70 -0.50 -1.52
C SER A 576 -12.25 -0.86 -0.09
N ALA A 577 -11.47 0.03 0.51
CA ALA A 577 -10.88 -0.13 1.84
C ALA A 577 -10.07 -1.43 2.06
N GLY A 578 -9.46 -1.97 1.01
CA GLY A 578 -8.57 -3.13 1.12
C GLY A 578 -7.31 -2.81 1.93
N GLY A 579 -7.18 -3.42 3.11
CA GLY A 579 -6.11 -3.18 4.08
C GLY A 579 -4.71 -3.37 3.49
N ARG A 580 -4.55 -4.34 2.58
CA ARG A 580 -3.33 -4.60 1.82
C ARG A 580 -2.83 -3.39 0.99
N TYR A 581 -3.73 -2.55 0.48
CA TYR A 581 -3.37 -1.39 -0.37
C TYR A 581 -2.89 -0.20 0.45
N VAL A 582 -3.35 -0.08 1.70
CA VAL A 582 -2.90 0.94 2.67
C VAL A 582 -1.97 0.36 3.74
N LEU A 583 -1.40 -0.83 3.50
CA LEU A 583 -0.57 -1.53 4.48
C LEU A 583 0.67 -0.71 4.91
N ALA A 584 1.22 0.12 4.02
CA ALA A 584 2.35 0.98 4.37
C ALA A 584 1.98 2.04 5.42
N PHE A 585 0.71 2.47 5.50
CA PHE A 585 0.26 3.36 6.58
C PHE A 585 0.31 2.64 7.92
N THR A 586 -0.02 1.35 7.94
CA THR A 586 0.16 0.54 9.15
C THR A 586 1.63 0.37 9.53
N TYR A 587 2.50 0.16 8.54
CA TYR A 587 3.93 -0.01 8.79
C TYR A 587 4.61 1.30 9.23
N ALA A 588 4.16 2.45 8.71
CA ALA A 588 4.91 3.68 8.84
C ALA A 588 4.56 4.55 10.07
N LEU A 589 3.52 4.22 10.85
CA LEU A 589 3.06 5.10 11.93
C LEU A 589 4.19 5.47 12.92
N GLY A 590 4.93 4.49 13.43
CA GLY A 590 6.08 4.73 14.33
C GLY A 590 7.22 5.51 13.65
N VAL A 591 7.46 5.25 12.37
CA VAL A 591 8.49 5.91 11.55
C VAL A 591 8.14 7.39 11.34
N VAL A 592 6.89 7.71 11.02
CA VAL A 592 6.45 9.10 10.85
C VAL A 592 6.50 9.87 12.17
N VAL A 593 6.19 9.25 13.31
CA VAL A 593 6.40 9.90 14.62
C VAL A 593 7.87 10.30 14.81
N LEU A 594 8.84 9.47 14.41
CA LEU A 594 10.25 9.85 14.44
C LEU A 594 10.62 10.96 13.44
N LEU A 595 10.03 10.96 12.24
CA LEU A 595 10.24 12.03 11.26
C LEU A 595 9.76 13.39 11.81
N LEU A 596 8.59 13.42 12.44
CA LEU A 596 8.06 14.63 13.08
C LEU A 596 8.94 15.07 14.26
N ALA A 597 9.52 14.12 15.00
CA ALA A 597 10.40 14.38 16.12
C ALA A 597 11.81 14.86 15.71
N THR A 598 12.20 14.66 14.45
CA THR A 598 13.51 15.07 13.91
C THR A 598 13.59 16.60 13.76
N SER A 599 14.77 17.19 13.94
CA SER A 599 14.95 18.64 13.74
C SER A 599 14.98 19.04 12.26
N ASP A 600 14.39 20.20 11.92
CA ASP A 600 14.48 20.80 10.59
C ASP A 600 15.76 21.63 10.38
N ARG A 601 16.55 21.87 11.45
CA ARG A 601 17.76 22.69 11.40
C ARG A 601 18.86 21.96 10.62
N SER A 602 19.50 22.68 9.70
CA SER A 602 20.84 22.30 9.25
C SER A 602 21.82 22.58 10.40
N ASP A 603 22.63 21.60 10.80
CA ASP A 603 23.61 21.72 11.90
C ASP A 603 24.64 22.85 11.72
N GLU A 604 24.63 23.57 10.60
CA GLU A 604 25.38 24.82 10.40
C GLU A 604 25.04 25.89 11.44
N THR A 605 23.85 25.85 12.07
CA THR A 605 23.45 26.79 13.14
C THR A 605 23.35 26.15 14.52
N ALA A 606 23.68 24.86 14.67
CA ALA A 606 23.56 24.17 15.95
C ALA A 606 24.74 24.52 16.88
N PRO A 607 24.50 24.83 18.18
CA PRO A 607 25.56 25.11 19.13
C PRO A 607 26.54 23.93 19.25
N ALA A 608 27.82 24.21 19.54
CA ALA A 608 28.94 23.25 19.50
C ALA A 608 28.74 21.96 20.32
N THR A 609 27.80 21.95 21.27
CA THR A 609 27.37 20.79 22.05
C THR A 609 26.67 19.71 21.20
N HIS A 610 25.89 20.08 20.18
CA HIS A 610 25.27 19.13 19.24
C HIS A 610 26.30 18.42 18.34
N ARG A 611 27.39 19.11 17.96
CA ARG A 611 28.50 18.52 17.18
C ARG A 611 29.27 17.44 17.95
N ARG A 612 29.27 17.46 19.29
CA ARG A 612 29.99 16.46 20.10
C ARG A 612 29.24 15.13 20.22
N LEU A 613 27.91 15.14 20.17
CA LEU A 613 27.10 13.91 20.19
C LEU A 613 27.11 13.20 18.83
N SER A 614 27.09 13.95 17.72
CA SER A 614 27.25 13.36 16.38
C SER A 614 28.66 12.77 16.15
N ARG A 615 29.70 13.40 16.72
CA ARG A 615 31.09 12.94 16.63
C ARG A 615 31.49 11.83 17.63
N ARG A 616 30.69 11.55 18.65
CA ARG A 616 30.99 10.51 19.66
C ARG A 616 30.43 9.11 19.34
N ALA A 617 29.78 8.92 18.20
CA ALA A 617 29.62 7.58 17.66
C ALA A 617 31.01 7.05 17.27
N PRO A 618 31.40 5.81 17.65
CA PRO A 618 32.73 5.32 17.33
C PRO A 618 32.88 5.31 15.80
N ALA A 619 33.87 6.08 15.33
CA ALA A 619 34.47 5.86 14.05
C ALA A 619 34.90 4.38 13.98
N SER A 620 34.64 3.78 12.83
CA SER A 620 35.21 2.52 12.37
C SER A 620 36.49 2.10 13.10
N ALA A 621 36.36 1.08 13.94
CA ALA A 621 37.41 0.09 14.14
C ALA A 621 36.81 -1.21 13.60
N ASP A 622 37.20 -1.52 12.36
CA ASP A 622 37.39 -2.86 11.79
C ASP A 622 37.71 -2.66 10.30
N GLU A 623 38.88 -2.06 10.06
CA GLU A 623 39.78 -2.53 9.01
C GLU A 623 40.65 -3.61 9.68
N THR A 624 40.90 -4.71 8.96
CA THR A 624 41.66 -5.93 9.33
C THR A 624 40.93 -7.02 10.11
N SER A 625 40.07 -7.80 9.42
CA SER A 625 40.20 -9.26 9.22
C SER A 625 38.93 -9.81 8.56
#